data_AF-A0A955Q2W0-F1
#
_entry.id   AF-A0A955Q2W0-F1
#
_cell.length_a   1.000
_cell.length_b   1.000
_cell.length_c   1.000
_cell.angle_alpha   90.00
_cell.angle_beta   90.00
_cell.angle_gamma   90.00
#
_symmetry.space_group_name_H-M   'P 1'
#
loop_
_entity.id
_entity.type
_entity.pdbx_description
1 polymer ?
#
loop_
_entity_poly.entity_id
_entity_poly.type
_entity_poly.pdbx_seq_one_letter_code
_entity_poly.pdbx_strand_id
1 'polypeptide(L)'
;MSQIILLALLLVLSIGISGYYGIDFTMKVAPILTVLVIIVFLIMMLWKLLKGTIRLLVQYGWIFGASVPNRLVGLALASYFNPKPVFLLLQAPFKLVLSLYRYAIGTLMQLQSIYFSSETVGDYKRFLESQGLSAHQILEEFVSSIWWVDIIWILAVWIVFGQMLDIVIGPHDEDALARGGIGRLGNYIRSLNTKAQKKAALVTIFLLGAYLSIASIAAVPWLQEYTVQEEFNANQLRKSMQDSGFKKDEFDQQYPDNYVDVSNPFVELENAIKRYSENAQDPVREAFAEVKKELSSLTDQRQRISNSWKELRIRIWNSDKRTQDLAFKRYNRLSLESRGTREKIKYFGDIDQWYRDAVILLKDKLDTAKVFIDSMNIVWKQRADRILDRLSAASQEKTESLIAELGSLNSFDYGTENLMLFNSMHEIFNPPLHYQLPEPPEPGLGWGPFGLLASWLLKTQSLPLASITGMIGVGLLGAALRSFWRQERGGGGASEVQDTIAGVTIRGFSAALVVFLGVKGGLAIFGSETGDANPYSLLLTCFAGAVFSEDVWMIMRDRLGLGGTAGSTSNTSSSKQEEEDTGNTSPAGTAPKI
;
A
#
# COMPACT_ATOMS: atom_id res chain seq x y z
N MET A 1 -28.85 31.13 2.98
CA MET A 1 -29.82 31.33 4.08
C MET A 1 -31.14 30.61 3.86
N SER A 2 -31.83 30.78 2.72
CA SER A 2 -33.17 30.22 2.46
C SER A 2 -33.39 28.73 2.83
N GLN A 3 -32.49 27.81 2.46
CA GLN A 3 -32.66 26.39 2.78
C GLN A 3 -32.43 26.01 4.25
N ILE A 4 -31.62 26.78 4.99
CA ILE A 4 -31.36 26.55 6.42
C ILE A 4 -32.60 26.96 7.23
N ILE A 5 -33.25 28.05 6.80
CA ILE A 5 -34.51 28.51 7.37
C ILE A 5 -35.63 27.49 7.09
N LEU A 6 -35.66 26.88 5.90
CA LEU A 6 -36.63 25.84 5.56
C LEU A 6 -36.45 24.56 6.41
N LEU A 7 -35.20 24.12 6.62
CA LEU A 7 -34.89 22.95 7.46
C LEU A 7 -35.20 23.22 8.93
N ALA A 8 -34.89 24.42 9.44
CA ALA A 8 -35.26 24.84 10.78
C ALA A 8 -36.78 24.92 10.95
N LEU A 9 -37.50 25.44 9.96
CA LEU A 9 -38.97 25.47 9.96
C LEU A 9 -39.58 24.07 9.94
N LEU A 10 -39.04 23.13 9.16
CA LEU A 10 -39.49 21.74 9.14
C LEU A 10 -39.24 21.03 10.46
N LEU A 11 -38.12 21.32 11.13
CA LEU A 11 -37.78 20.78 12.44
C LEU A 11 -38.72 21.34 13.54
N VAL A 12 -39.01 22.65 13.49
CA VAL A 12 -39.98 23.29 14.38
C VAL A 12 -41.40 22.79 14.12
N LEU A 13 -41.78 22.56 12.86
CA LEU A 13 -43.07 21.97 12.49
C LEU A 13 -43.19 20.52 12.96
N SER A 14 -42.13 19.72 12.86
CA SER A 14 -42.18 18.33 13.34
C SER A 14 -42.28 18.25 14.87
N ILE A 15 -41.62 19.17 15.59
CA ILE A 15 -41.75 19.29 17.04
C ILE A 15 -43.15 19.76 17.44
N GLY A 16 -43.71 20.75 16.72
CA GLY A 16 -45.06 21.28 16.96
C GLY A 16 -46.17 20.27 16.70
N ILE A 17 -46.08 19.52 15.60
CA ILE A 17 -47.05 18.47 15.25
C ILE A 17 -46.99 17.32 16.27
N SER A 18 -45.80 16.95 16.74
CA SER A 18 -45.65 15.91 17.77
C SER A 18 -46.28 16.30 19.11
N GLY A 19 -46.27 17.59 19.47
CA GLY A 19 -46.93 18.08 20.68
C GLY A 19 -48.46 18.15 20.58
N TYR A 20 -48.99 18.32 19.37
CA TYR A 20 -50.43 18.51 19.15
C TYR A 20 -51.24 17.20 19.11
N TYR A 21 -50.63 16.09 18.67
CA TYR A 21 -51.35 14.82 18.48
C TYR A 21 -51.26 13.83 19.66
N GLY A 22 -50.52 14.13 20.73
CA GLY A 22 -50.49 13.29 21.94
C GLY A 22 -50.03 11.84 21.71
N ILE A 23 -49.30 11.58 20.63
CA ILE A 23 -48.77 10.25 20.30
C ILE A 23 -47.47 10.05 21.07
N ASP A 24 -47.36 8.95 21.83
CA ASP A 24 -46.14 8.46 22.53
C ASP A 24 -45.03 8.02 21.54
N PHE A 25 -44.67 8.92 20.64
CA PHE A 25 -43.65 8.73 19.61
C PHE A 25 -42.22 8.94 20.16
N THR A 26 -42.11 9.19 21.47
CA THR A 26 -41.03 9.96 22.09
C THR A 26 -39.78 9.15 22.44
N MET A 27 -39.85 7.82 22.62
CA MET A 27 -38.68 7.10 23.16
C MET A 27 -37.77 6.37 22.15
N LYS A 28 -38.19 6.11 20.91
CA LYS A 28 -37.33 5.36 19.95
C LYS A 28 -37.15 5.99 18.58
N VAL A 29 -38.17 6.65 18.04
CA VAL A 29 -38.11 7.18 16.66
C VAL A 29 -37.52 8.59 16.61
N ALA A 30 -37.78 9.40 17.63
CA ALA A 30 -37.24 10.76 17.76
C ALA A 30 -35.70 10.86 17.66
N PRO A 31 -34.89 10.03 18.38
CA PRO A 31 -33.42 10.10 18.26
C PRO A 31 -32.91 9.65 16.88
N ILE A 32 -33.57 8.68 16.23
CA ILE A 32 -33.17 8.19 14.90
C ILE A 32 -33.40 9.30 13.85
N LEU A 33 -34.54 9.99 13.91
CA LEU A 33 -34.87 11.06 12.98
C LEU A 33 -33.93 12.26 13.15
N THR A 34 -33.58 12.62 14.39
CA THR A 34 -32.63 13.71 14.67
C THR A 34 -31.22 13.38 14.18
N VAL A 35 -30.74 12.15 14.39
CA VAL A 35 -29.44 11.70 13.85
C VAL A 35 -29.44 11.76 12.32
N LEU A 36 -30.52 11.33 11.66
CA LEU A 36 -30.63 11.37 10.21
C LEU A 36 -30.63 12.82 9.66
N VAL A 37 -31.32 13.75 10.32
CA VAL A 37 -31.30 15.18 9.97
C VAL A 37 -29.90 15.78 10.16
N ILE A 38 -29.19 15.42 11.24
CA ILE A 38 -27.81 15.86 11.48
C ILE A 38 -26.86 15.32 10.40
N ILE A 39 -27.00 14.06 9.99
CA ILE A 39 -26.19 13.47 8.91
C ILE A 39 -26.46 14.18 7.59
N VAL A 40 -27.73 14.41 7.23
CA VAL A 40 -28.09 15.14 6.01
C VAL A 40 -27.54 16.57 6.06
N PHE A 41 -27.62 17.25 7.20
CA PHE A 41 -27.06 18.58 7.39
C PHE A 41 -25.53 18.60 7.24
N LEU A 42 -24.82 17.63 7.84
CA LEU A 42 -23.38 17.48 7.72
C LEU A 42 -22.97 17.20 6.28
N ILE A 43 -23.67 16.32 5.56
CA ILE A 43 -23.43 16.06 4.13
C ILE A 43 -23.65 17.34 3.31
N MET A 44 -24.73 18.09 3.57
CA MET A 44 -25.00 19.35 2.88
C MET A 44 -23.96 20.43 3.19
N MET A 45 -23.48 20.51 4.43
CA MET A 45 -22.45 21.45 4.87
C MET A 45 -21.10 21.09 4.26
N LEU A 46 -20.71 19.81 4.30
CA LEU A 46 -19.50 19.30 3.69
C LEU A 46 -19.53 19.53 2.18
N TRP A 47 -20.66 19.27 1.51
CA TRP A 47 -20.84 19.57 0.09
C TRP A 47 -20.72 21.07 -0.21
N LYS A 48 -21.25 21.95 0.63
CA LYS A 48 -21.11 23.40 0.46
C LYS A 48 -19.68 23.88 0.69
N LEU A 49 -18.99 23.35 1.68
CA LEU A 49 -17.58 23.62 1.94
C LEU A 49 -16.71 23.13 0.79
N LEU A 50 -16.92 21.89 0.36
CA LEU A 50 -16.24 21.29 -0.80
C LEU A 50 -16.51 22.10 -2.07
N LYS A 51 -17.75 22.52 -2.31
CA LYS A 51 -18.10 23.37 -3.44
C LYS A 51 -17.46 24.77 -3.32
N GLY A 52 -17.35 25.31 -2.12
CA GLY A 52 -16.71 26.59 -1.83
C GLY A 52 -15.19 26.54 -2.04
N THR A 53 -14.53 25.50 -1.55
CA THR A 53 -13.09 25.27 -1.74
C THR A 53 -12.78 24.95 -3.20
N ILE A 54 -13.53 24.08 -3.86
CA ILE A 54 -13.39 23.82 -5.31
C ILE A 54 -13.62 25.11 -6.10
N ARG A 55 -14.62 25.93 -5.74
CA ARG A 55 -14.87 27.20 -6.42
C ARG A 55 -13.70 28.17 -6.23
N LEU A 56 -13.14 28.29 -5.02
CA LEU A 56 -11.95 29.11 -4.77
C LEU A 56 -10.72 28.59 -5.53
N LEU A 57 -10.46 27.27 -5.47
CA LEU A 57 -9.36 26.61 -6.20
C LEU A 57 -9.43 26.86 -7.71
N VAL A 58 -10.63 26.75 -8.29
CA VAL A 58 -10.86 26.90 -9.73
C VAL A 58 -10.92 28.37 -10.16
N GLN A 59 -11.47 29.25 -9.31
CA GLN A 59 -11.62 30.69 -9.62
C GLN A 59 -10.29 31.42 -9.65
N TYR A 60 -9.27 30.98 -8.90
CA TYR A 60 -7.93 31.57 -8.97
C TYR A 60 -7.04 30.96 -10.07
N GLY A 61 -7.43 29.86 -10.72
CA GLY A 61 -6.63 29.24 -11.80
C GLY A 61 -5.24 28.72 -11.36
N TRP A 62 -4.99 28.67 -10.05
CA TRP A 62 -3.65 28.42 -9.47
C TRP A 62 -3.15 26.98 -9.61
N ILE A 63 -4.02 26.03 -9.91
CA ILE A 63 -3.69 24.59 -9.74
C ILE A 63 -3.56 23.90 -11.10
N PHE A 64 -4.09 24.49 -12.18
CA PHE A 64 -3.99 23.91 -13.52
C PHE A 64 -3.88 24.98 -14.60
N GLY A 65 -3.35 26.15 -14.25
CA GLY A 65 -3.15 27.24 -15.21
C GLY A 65 -2.08 26.92 -16.25
N ALA A 66 -2.10 27.66 -17.36
CA ALA A 66 -1.16 27.51 -18.47
C ALA A 66 0.31 27.79 -18.09
N SER A 67 0.54 28.46 -16.96
CA SER A 67 1.89 28.75 -16.47
C SER A 67 2.51 27.56 -15.74
N VAL A 68 3.81 27.34 -15.93
CA VAL A 68 4.60 26.29 -15.26
C VAL A 68 4.42 26.30 -13.73
N PRO A 69 4.38 27.45 -13.04
CA PRO A 69 4.12 27.50 -11.59
C PRO A 69 2.77 26.91 -11.19
N ASN A 70 1.71 27.16 -11.98
CA ASN A 70 0.38 26.66 -11.66
C ASN A 70 0.28 25.15 -11.91
N ARG A 71 0.97 24.63 -12.94
CA ARG A 71 1.09 23.18 -13.17
C ARG A 71 1.86 22.49 -12.04
N LEU A 72 2.86 23.15 -11.44
CA LEU A 72 3.60 22.62 -10.29
C LEU A 72 2.74 22.61 -9.02
N VAL A 73 1.96 23.65 -8.74
CA VAL A 73 0.99 23.67 -7.63
C VAL A 73 -0.09 22.60 -7.84
N GLY A 74 -0.49 22.39 -9.08
CA GLY A 74 -1.33 21.29 -9.50
C GLY A 74 -0.78 19.92 -9.19
N LEU A 75 0.45 19.68 -9.61
CA LEU A 75 1.16 18.44 -9.36
C LEU A 75 1.29 18.23 -7.84
N ALA A 76 1.56 19.30 -7.07
CA ALA A 76 1.59 19.27 -5.62
C ALA A 76 0.22 18.92 -5.00
N LEU A 77 -0.89 19.40 -5.58
CA LEU A 77 -2.23 19.06 -5.11
C LEU A 77 -2.65 17.64 -5.50
N ALA A 78 -2.33 17.19 -6.72
CA ALA A 78 -2.52 15.79 -7.12
C ALA A 78 -1.67 14.84 -6.27
N SER A 79 -0.46 15.27 -5.92
CA SER A 79 0.40 14.57 -4.97
C SER A 79 -0.19 14.50 -3.57
N TYR A 80 -1.01 15.47 -3.16
CA TYR A 80 -1.72 15.41 -1.89
C TYR A 80 -2.78 14.30 -1.87
N PHE A 81 -3.49 14.09 -2.98
CA PHE A 81 -4.50 13.03 -3.09
C PHE A 81 -3.90 11.64 -3.31
N ASN A 82 -2.69 11.56 -3.86
CA ASN A 82 -1.96 10.31 -3.97
C ASN A 82 -0.54 10.51 -3.40
N PRO A 83 -0.40 10.57 -2.06
CA PRO A 83 0.84 10.98 -1.40
C PRO A 83 1.93 9.93 -1.53
N LYS A 84 1.58 8.64 -1.63
CA LYS A 84 2.55 7.54 -1.68
C LYS A 84 3.54 7.70 -2.87
N PRO A 85 3.10 7.82 -4.14
CA PRO A 85 4.03 7.95 -5.28
C PRO A 85 4.95 9.17 -5.18
N VAL A 86 4.43 10.32 -4.78
CA VAL A 86 5.21 11.57 -4.74
C VAL A 86 6.12 11.61 -3.52
N PHE A 87 5.66 11.09 -2.38
CA PHE A 87 6.50 10.89 -1.21
C PHE A 87 7.64 9.91 -1.51
N LEU A 88 7.37 8.81 -2.23
CA LEU A 88 8.40 7.88 -2.68
C LEU A 88 9.40 8.56 -3.63
N LEU A 89 8.92 9.36 -4.58
CA LEU A 89 9.78 10.08 -5.54
C LEU A 89 10.66 11.14 -4.84
N LEU A 90 10.11 11.87 -3.86
CA LEU A 90 10.86 12.82 -3.03
C LEU A 90 11.82 12.12 -2.08
N GLN A 91 11.41 11.00 -1.48
CA GLN A 91 12.20 10.29 -0.49
C GLN A 91 13.30 9.43 -1.14
N ALA A 92 13.10 8.96 -2.38
CA ALA A 92 14.05 8.11 -3.09
C ALA A 92 15.49 8.67 -3.09
N PRO A 93 15.77 9.93 -3.50
CA PRO A 93 17.12 10.48 -3.43
C PRO A 93 17.65 10.57 -2.00
N PHE A 94 16.82 10.92 -1.01
CA PHE A 94 17.24 10.97 0.39
C PHE A 94 17.56 9.58 0.96
N LYS A 95 16.76 8.56 0.63
CA LYS A 95 17.02 7.16 0.98
C LYS A 95 18.30 6.66 0.34
N LEU A 96 18.54 6.98 -0.93
CA LEU A 96 19.78 6.66 -1.62
C LEU A 96 20.98 7.30 -0.90
N VAL A 97 20.92 8.61 -0.64
CA VAL A 97 22.00 9.33 0.05
C VAL A 97 22.23 8.78 1.47
N LEU A 98 21.18 8.50 2.23
CA LEU A 98 21.28 7.95 3.59
C LEU A 98 21.85 6.52 3.57
N SER A 99 21.47 5.71 2.59
CA SER A 99 21.98 4.34 2.42
C SER A 99 23.45 4.37 2.03
N LEU A 100 23.83 5.24 1.09
CA LEU A 100 25.23 5.48 0.72
C LEU A 100 26.06 6.00 1.91
N TYR A 101 25.48 6.87 2.75
CA TYR A 101 26.16 7.39 3.94
C TYR A 101 26.38 6.32 5.01
N ARG A 102 25.36 5.52 5.33
CA ARG A 102 25.48 4.40 6.29
C ARG A 102 26.48 3.37 5.79
N TYR A 103 26.41 3.08 4.49
CA TYR A 103 27.36 2.23 3.82
C TYR A 103 28.80 2.78 3.93
N ALA A 104 29.00 4.06 3.65
CA ALA A 104 30.30 4.73 3.77
C ALA A 104 30.89 4.65 5.20
N ILE A 105 30.06 4.86 6.24
CA ILE A 105 30.48 4.69 7.64
C ILE A 105 30.87 3.24 7.94
N GLY A 106 30.05 2.28 7.51
CA GLY A 106 30.33 0.86 7.71
C GLY A 106 31.66 0.45 7.07
N THR A 107 31.93 0.90 5.84
CA THR A 107 33.22 0.71 5.19
C THR A 107 34.37 1.36 5.94
N LEU A 108 34.18 2.57 6.48
CA LEU A 108 35.21 3.27 7.25
C LEU A 108 35.57 2.52 8.53
N MET A 109 34.58 2.01 9.27
CA MET A 109 34.81 1.22 10.48
C MET A 109 35.51 -0.12 10.16
N GLN A 110 35.12 -0.80 9.08
CA GLN A 110 35.80 -2.03 8.64
C GLN A 110 37.23 -1.76 8.14
N LEU A 111 37.46 -0.65 7.43
CA LEU A 111 38.81 -0.23 7.02
C LEU A 111 39.67 0.06 8.24
N GLN A 112 39.10 0.69 9.28
CA GLN A 112 39.80 0.94 10.53
C GLN A 112 40.19 -0.38 11.21
N SER A 113 39.28 -1.37 11.29
CA SER A 113 39.62 -2.67 11.89
C SER A 113 40.68 -3.43 11.09
N ILE A 114 40.61 -3.38 9.75
CA ILE A 114 41.63 -4.00 8.88
C ILE A 114 42.98 -3.30 9.03
N TYR A 115 42.99 -1.97 9.16
CA TYR A 115 44.24 -1.20 9.35
C TYR A 115 44.93 -1.53 10.68
N PHE A 116 44.16 -1.84 11.73
CA PHE A 116 44.69 -2.26 13.03
C PHE A 116 45.06 -3.75 13.11
N SER A 117 44.52 -4.60 12.24
CA SER A 117 44.98 -5.99 12.11
C SER A 117 46.18 -6.04 11.16
N SER A 118 47.36 -6.44 11.65
CA SER A 118 48.62 -6.42 10.89
C SER A 118 48.72 -7.46 9.75
N GLU A 119 47.60 -7.95 9.19
CA GLU A 119 47.58 -9.01 8.17
C GLU A 119 47.19 -8.53 6.75
N THR A 120 47.52 -9.40 5.79
CA THR A 120 47.95 -9.16 4.40
C THR A 120 46.96 -8.56 3.39
N VAL A 121 47.50 -8.13 2.23
CA VAL A 121 46.84 -7.67 0.98
C VAL A 121 45.63 -8.52 0.52
N GLY A 122 45.54 -9.79 0.92
CA GLY A 122 44.42 -10.68 0.61
C GLY A 122 43.07 -10.22 1.18
N ASP A 123 43.07 -9.59 2.36
CA ASP A 123 41.84 -9.11 3.00
C ASP A 123 41.30 -7.85 2.33
N TYR A 124 42.18 -7.05 1.71
CA TYR A 124 41.79 -5.87 0.96
C TYR A 124 40.99 -6.23 -0.30
N LYS A 125 41.37 -7.32 -0.99
CA LYS A 125 40.65 -7.78 -2.17
C LYS A 125 39.26 -8.31 -1.82
N ARG A 126 39.16 -9.12 -0.76
CA ARG A 126 37.86 -9.63 -0.26
C ARG A 126 36.96 -8.51 0.24
N PHE A 127 37.53 -7.49 0.86
CA PHE A 127 36.82 -6.27 1.23
C PHE A 127 36.29 -5.53 0.00
N LEU A 128 37.09 -5.31 -1.04
CA LEU A 128 36.62 -4.65 -2.27
C LEU A 128 35.52 -5.44 -2.98
N GLU A 129 35.60 -6.77 -3.00
CA GLU A 129 34.57 -7.65 -3.58
C GLU A 129 33.26 -7.61 -2.77
N SER A 130 33.34 -7.59 -1.43
CA SER A 130 32.15 -7.44 -0.58
C SER A 130 31.50 -6.07 -0.75
N GLN A 131 32.31 -5.02 -0.91
CA GLN A 131 31.83 -3.67 -1.17
C GLN A 131 31.12 -3.54 -2.52
N GLY A 132 31.64 -4.16 -3.58
CA GLY A 132 31.00 -4.16 -4.90
C GLY A 132 29.60 -4.78 -4.89
N LEU A 133 29.42 -5.89 -4.16
CA LEU A 133 28.12 -6.56 -3.99
C LEU A 133 27.12 -5.68 -3.24
N SER A 134 27.53 -5.02 -2.16
CA SER A 134 26.67 -4.13 -1.39
C SER A 134 26.23 -2.89 -2.19
N ALA A 135 27.12 -2.31 -2.99
CA ALA A 135 26.77 -1.19 -3.86
C ALA A 135 25.73 -1.57 -4.92
N HIS A 136 25.84 -2.78 -5.48
CA HIS A 136 24.86 -3.30 -6.45
C HIS A 136 23.48 -3.48 -5.81
N GLN A 137 23.42 -4.05 -4.61
CA GLN A 137 22.15 -4.24 -3.86
C GLN A 137 21.47 -2.90 -3.55
N ILE A 138 22.22 -1.87 -3.14
CA ILE A 138 21.68 -0.52 -2.89
C ILE A 138 21.09 0.07 -4.17
N LEU A 139 21.76 -0.15 -5.31
CA LEU A 139 21.29 0.35 -6.60
C LEU A 139 20.02 -0.38 -7.07
N GLU A 140 19.96 -1.70 -6.89
CA GLU A 140 18.81 -2.52 -7.25
C GLU A 140 17.59 -2.20 -6.36
N GLU A 141 17.80 -2.02 -5.05
CA GLU A 141 16.76 -1.56 -4.12
C GLU A 141 16.25 -0.17 -4.50
N PHE A 142 17.12 0.74 -4.94
CA PHE A 142 16.72 2.07 -5.43
C PHE A 142 15.88 2.00 -6.72
N VAL A 143 16.34 1.24 -7.71
CA VAL A 143 15.64 1.12 -9.01
C VAL A 143 14.29 0.44 -8.85
N SER A 144 14.21 -0.61 -8.03
CA SER A 144 12.97 -1.34 -7.74
C SER A 144 12.01 -0.56 -6.83
N SER A 145 12.52 0.36 -6.00
CA SER A 145 11.68 1.22 -5.15
C SER A 145 10.92 2.29 -5.95
N ILE A 146 11.38 2.63 -7.16
CA ILE A 146 10.73 3.62 -8.02
C ILE A 146 9.73 2.92 -8.95
N TRP A 147 8.44 3.18 -8.72
CA TRP A 147 7.34 2.67 -9.55
C TRP A 147 7.23 3.50 -10.83
N TRP A 148 8.19 3.32 -11.74
CA TRP A 148 8.32 4.10 -12.99
C TRP A 148 7.02 4.12 -13.80
N VAL A 149 6.30 3.00 -13.84
CA VAL A 149 5.02 2.87 -14.54
C VAL A 149 3.98 3.83 -13.97
N ASP A 150 3.86 3.91 -12.64
CA ASP A 150 2.88 4.79 -11.98
C ASP A 150 3.24 6.26 -12.17
N ILE A 151 4.53 6.60 -12.12
CA ILE A 151 5.02 7.96 -12.35
C ILE A 151 4.72 8.40 -13.78
N ILE A 152 5.03 7.56 -14.77
CA ILE A 152 4.74 7.83 -16.19
C ILE A 152 3.23 7.96 -16.41
N TRP A 153 2.43 7.11 -15.76
CA TRP A 153 0.97 7.14 -15.90
C TRP A 153 0.34 8.37 -15.26
N ILE A 154 0.78 8.75 -14.05
CA ILE A 154 0.37 9.98 -13.37
C ILE A 154 0.75 11.19 -14.22
N LEU A 155 1.96 11.23 -14.78
CA LEU A 155 2.39 12.31 -15.68
C LEU A 155 1.56 12.33 -16.98
N ALA A 156 1.26 11.18 -17.58
CA ALA A 156 0.44 11.09 -18.78
C ALA A 156 -1.00 11.58 -18.52
N VAL A 157 -1.63 11.13 -17.43
CA VAL A 157 -2.95 11.62 -17.02
C VAL A 157 -2.90 13.10 -16.67
N TRP A 158 -1.86 13.55 -15.98
CA TRP A 158 -1.65 14.95 -15.67
C TRP A 158 -1.56 15.82 -16.93
N ILE A 159 -0.81 15.38 -17.94
CA ILE A 159 -0.67 16.07 -19.22
C ILE A 159 -2.01 16.10 -19.96
N VAL A 160 -2.71 14.98 -20.07
CA VAL A 160 -4.02 14.90 -20.74
C VAL A 160 -5.07 15.76 -20.01
N PHE A 161 -5.08 15.72 -18.68
CA PHE A 161 -5.99 16.52 -17.86
C PHE A 161 -5.64 18.01 -17.94
N GLY A 162 -4.34 18.35 -17.95
CA GLY A 162 -3.86 19.71 -18.18
C GLY A 162 -4.25 20.24 -19.56
N GLN A 163 -4.13 19.43 -20.62
CA GLN A 163 -4.58 19.79 -21.97
C GLN A 163 -6.09 19.98 -22.04
N MET A 164 -6.87 19.10 -21.40
CA MET A 164 -8.32 19.26 -21.28
C MET A 164 -8.69 20.54 -20.53
N LEU A 165 -7.92 20.92 -19.50
CA LEU A 165 -8.14 22.14 -18.74
C LEU A 165 -7.68 23.40 -19.47
N ASP A 166 -6.60 23.36 -20.24
CA ASP A 166 -6.16 24.47 -21.09
C ASP A 166 -7.23 24.80 -22.16
N ILE A 167 -7.91 23.78 -22.69
CA ILE A 167 -9.08 23.96 -23.59
C ILE A 167 -10.26 24.63 -22.85
N VAL A 168 -10.41 24.40 -21.54
CA VAL A 168 -11.49 24.96 -20.70
C VAL A 168 -11.15 26.37 -20.16
N ILE A 169 -9.86 26.69 -20.01
CA ILE A 169 -9.36 27.91 -19.34
C ILE A 169 -8.85 28.95 -20.36
N GLY A 170 -8.83 28.62 -21.65
CA GLY A 170 -8.38 29.47 -22.77
C GLY A 170 -8.63 30.98 -22.58
N PRO A 171 -7.62 31.83 -22.88
CA PRO A 171 -7.57 33.21 -22.43
C PRO A 171 -8.41 34.10 -23.34
N HIS A 172 -9.72 34.25 -23.12
CA HIS A 172 -10.44 35.30 -23.85
C HIS A 172 -11.64 36.00 -23.18
N ASP A 173 -12.02 35.72 -21.93
CA ASP A 173 -13.03 36.56 -21.25
C ASP A 173 -12.85 36.58 -19.73
N GLU A 174 -12.49 37.75 -19.18
CA GLU A 174 -12.36 37.99 -17.73
C GLU A 174 -13.71 37.83 -16.99
N ASP A 175 -14.84 38.06 -17.69
CA ASP A 175 -16.19 37.86 -17.14
C ASP A 175 -16.60 36.39 -16.98
N ALA A 176 -15.88 35.46 -17.62
CA ALA A 176 -16.17 34.04 -17.56
C ALA A 176 -15.63 33.36 -16.27
N LEU A 177 -14.78 34.03 -15.48
CA LEU A 177 -14.11 33.44 -14.29
C LEU A 177 -15.06 33.28 -13.08
N ALA A 178 -16.15 34.05 -13.02
CA ALA A 178 -17.16 33.92 -11.97
C ALA A 178 -18.06 32.67 -12.12
N ARG A 179 -18.09 32.04 -13.31
CA ARG A 179 -18.87 30.82 -13.60
C ARG A 179 -17.91 29.63 -13.63
N GLY A 180 -17.53 29.12 -12.44
CA GLY A 180 -16.46 28.12 -12.23
C GLY A 180 -16.40 26.96 -13.24
N GLY A 181 -15.20 26.37 -13.40
CA GLY A 181 -14.80 25.44 -14.48
C GLY A 181 -15.76 24.32 -14.90
N ILE A 182 -16.58 23.76 -14.00
CA ILE A 182 -17.65 22.80 -14.37
C ILE A 182 -18.73 23.50 -15.22
N GLY A 183 -19.02 24.75 -14.92
CA GLY A 183 -19.86 25.63 -15.73
C GLY A 183 -19.22 26.00 -17.06
N ARG A 184 -17.89 26.11 -17.18
CA ARG A 184 -17.21 26.34 -18.47
C ARG A 184 -17.10 25.09 -19.32
N LEU A 185 -16.80 23.92 -18.76
CA LEU A 185 -16.93 22.66 -19.49
C LEU A 185 -18.39 22.43 -19.89
N GLY A 186 -19.33 22.69 -18.98
CA GLY A 186 -20.76 22.67 -19.26
C GLY A 186 -21.16 23.68 -20.33
N ASN A 187 -20.55 24.87 -20.36
CA ASN A 187 -20.80 25.91 -21.36
C ASN A 187 -20.07 25.64 -22.68
N TYR A 188 -18.89 25.02 -22.66
CA TYR A 188 -18.15 24.56 -23.84
C TYR A 188 -18.88 23.41 -24.50
N ILE A 189 -19.29 22.42 -23.70
CA ILE A 189 -20.20 21.37 -24.15
C ILE A 189 -21.48 22.05 -24.67
N ARG A 190 -22.13 22.95 -23.93
CA ARG A 190 -23.34 23.66 -24.42
C ARG A 190 -23.08 24.55 -25.65
N SER A 191 -21.85 25.02 -25.89
CA SER A 191 -21.48 25.84 -27.04
C SER A 191 -21.06 25.01 -28.25
N LEU A 192 -20.64 23.75 -28.05
CA LEU A 192 -20.52 22.79 -29.14
C LEU A 192 -21.89 22.65 -29.81
N ASN A 193 -21.89 22.48 -31.13
CA ASN A 193 -23.11 22.17 -31.87
C ASN A 193 -23.82 20.99 -31.18
N THR A 194 -25.17 21.01 -31.12
CA THR A 194 -25.97 19.94 -30.51
C THR A 194 -25.59 18.55 -31.04
N LYS A 195 -25.13 18.46 -32.29
CA LYS A 195 -24.54 17.22 -32.86
C LYS A 195 -23.24 16.79 -32.17
N ALA A 196 -22.32 17.72 -31.94
CA ALA A 196 -21.04 17.47 -31.29
C ALA A 196 -21.20 17.17 -29.79
N GLN A 197 -22.12 17.84 -29.10
CA GLN A 197 -22.51 17.50 -27.72
C GLN A 197 -22.94 16.06 -27.56
N LYS A 198 -23.82 15.61 -28.47
CA LYS A 198 -24.37 14.25 -28.42
C LYS A 198 -23.30 13.21 -28.74
N LYS A 199 -22.44 13.48 -29.73
CA LYS A 199 -21.27 12.62 -30.01
C LYS A 199 -20.32 12.54 -28.81
N ALA A 200 -20.00 13.66 -28.17
CA ALA A 200 -19.14 13.69 -26.99
C ALA A 200 -19.75 12.89 -25.83
N ALA A 201 -21.05 13.05 -25.55
CA ALA A 201 -21.74 12.26 -24.53
C ALA A 201 -21.74 10.75 -24.84
N LEU A 202 -21.91 10.38 -26.11
CA LEU A 202 -21.90 8.98 -26.56
C LEU A 202 -20.49 8.37 -26.44
N VAL A 203 -19.45 9.12 -26.80
CA VAL A 203 -18.05 8.73 -26.57
C VAL A 203 -17.75 8.57 -25.08
N THR A 204 -18.24 9.47 -24.22
CA THR A 204 -18.06 9.34 -22.76
C THR A 204 -18.74 8.08 -22.22
N ILE A 205 -19.98 7.79 -22.63
CA ILE A 205 -20.68 6.56 -22.24
C ILE A 205 -19.92 5.32 -22.74
N PHE A 206 -19.41 5.36 -23.97
CA PHE A 206 -18.59 4.29 -24.53
C PHE A 206 -17.32 4.05 -23.72
N LEU A 207 -16.56 5.12 -23.40
CA LEU A 207 -15.33 5.02 -22.61
C LEU A 207 -15.60 4.55 -21.18
N LEU A 208 -16.66 5.04 -20.54
CA LEU A 208 -17.08 4.57 -19.23
C LEU A 208 -17.47 3.09 -19.27
N GLY A 209 -18.23 2.68 -20.28
CA GLY A 209 -18.59 1.28 -20.50
C GLY A 209 -17.37 0.38 -20.68
N ALA A 210 -16.41 0.81 -21.51
CA ALA A 210 -15.14 0.13 -21.72
C ALA A 210 -14.34 0.00 -20.42
N TYR A 211 -14.20 1.08 -19.66
CA TYR A 211 -13.49 1.09 -18.38
C TYR A 211 -14.10 0.10 -17.39
N LEU A 212 -15.42 0.16 -17.16
CA LEU A 212 -16.12 -0.73 -16.22
C LEU A 212 -16.04 -2.19 -16.65
N SER A 213 -16.11 -2.45 -17.96
CA SER A 213 -15.93 -3.78 -18.53
C SER A 213 -14.51 -4.32 -18.28
N ILE A 214 -13.48 -3.55 -18.63
CA ILE A 214 -12.07 -3.95 -18.44
C ILE A 214 -11.75 -4.16 -16.96
N ALA A 215 -12.21 -3.25 -16.08
CA ALA A 215 -11.99 -3.36 -14.65
C ALA A 215 -12.64 -4.63 -14.06
N SER A 216 -13.85 -4.97 -14.52
CA SER A 216 -14.52 -6.21 -14.13
C SER A 216 -13.81 -7.46 -14.67
N ILE A 217 -13.45 -7.47 -15.95
CA ILE A 217 -12.72 -8.58 -16.59
C ILE A 217 -11.39 -8.86 -15.88
N ALA A 218 -10.69 -7.80 -15.44
CA ALA A 218 -9.48 -7.91 -14.65
C ALA A 218 -9.75 -8.39 -13.21
N ALA A 219 -10.86 -7.98 -12.59
CA ALA A 219 -11.20 -8.35 -11.23
C ALA A 219 -11.69 -9.80 -11.09
N VAL A 220 -12.41 -10.30 -12.09
CA VAL A 220 -13.06 -11.62 -12.07
C VAL A 220 -12.11 -12.77 -11.76
N PRO A 221 -10.98 -12.97 -12.48
CA PRO A 221 -10.14 -14.12 -12.22
C PRO A 221 -9.49 -14.06 -10.84
N TRP A 222 -9.17 -12.86 -10.34
CA TRP A 222 -8.75 -12.67 -8.94
C TRP A 222 -9.82 -13.10 -7.94
N LEU A 223 -11.08 -12.74 -8.20
CA LEU A 223 -12.24 -13.09 -7.37
C LEU A 223 -12.71 -14.53 -7.54
N GLN A 224 -12.20 -15.28 -8.52
CA GLN A 224 -12.54 -16.69 -8.77
C GLN A 224 -11.46 -17.67 -8.29
N GLU A 225 -10.24 -17.21 -8.05
CA GLU A 225 -9.09 -18.02 -7.55
C GLU A 225 -9.31 -18.64 -6.16
N TYR A 226 -10.52 -18.59 -5.58
CA TYR A 226 -10.88 -19.11 -4.25
C TYR A 226 -10.61 -20.61 -4.04
N THR A 227 -10.33 -21.37 -5.08
CA THR A 227 -10.15 -22.84 -5.01
C THR A 227 -8.70 -23.32 -5.05
N VAL A 228 -7.69 -22.46 -4.93
CA VAL A 228 -6.30 -22.92 -5.02
C VAL A 228 -5.74 -23.46 -3.68
N GLN A 229 -5.49 -24.77 -3.73
CA GLN A 229 -4.48 -25.63 -3.09
C GLN A 229 -3.99 -25.32 -1.66
N GLU A 230 -4.03 -26.37 -0.81
CA GLU A 230 -3.55 -26.45 0.58
C GLU A 230 -2.05 -26.11 0.79
N GLU A 231 -1.32 -25.80 -0.28
CA GLU A 231 0.14 -25.61 -0.29
C GLU A 231 0.62 -24.34 0.42
N PHE A 232 -0.21 -23.32 0.65
CA PHE A 232 0.23 -22.09 1.36
C PHE A 232 -0.57 -21.85 2.64
N ASN A 233 -0.77 -22.91 3.41
CA ASN A 233 -1.52 -22.86 4.66
C ASN A 233 -0.69 -22.29 5.83
N ALA A 234 -1.37 -21.84 6.88
CA ALA A 234 -0.72 -21.27 8.06
C ALA A 234 0.22 -22.26 8.78
N ASN A 235 -0.04 -23.57 8.68
CA ASN A 235 0.81 -24.59 9.30
C ASN A 235 2.17 -24.70 8.60
N GLN A 236 2.20 -24.55 7.27
CA GLN A 236 3.45 -24.49 6.53
C GLN A 236 4.27 -23.27 6.90
N LEU A 237 3.64 -22.10 7.06
CA LEU A 237 4.33 -20.89 7.53
C LEU A 237 4.91 -21.12 8.92
N ARG A 238 4.12 -21.71 9.82
CA ARG A 238 4.58 -22.07 11.17
C ARG A 238 5.79 -22.99 11.12
N LYS A 239 5.76 -24.02 10.27
CA LYS A 239 6.88 -24.95 10.09
C LYS A 239 8.13 -24.22 9.56
N SER A 240 7.99 -23.41 8.52
CA SER A 240 9.11 -22.62 7.96
C SER A 240 9.76 -21.70 9.00
N MET A 241 8.94 -21.03 9.83
CA MET A 241 9.44 -20.19 10.92
C MET A 241 10.07 -21.02 12.06
N GLN A 242 9.55 -22.21 12.36
CA GLN A 242 10.18 -23.12 13.34
C GLN A 242 11.53 -23.64 12.85
N ASP A 243 11.64 -23.96 11.56
CA ASP A 243 12.87 -24.47 10.94
C ASP A 243 13.95 -23.37 10.85
N SER A 244 13.54 -22.12 10.67
CA SER A 244 14.43 -20.96 10.53
C SER A 244 14.77 -20.27 11.86
N GLY A 245 13.94 -20.48 12.87
CA GLY A 245 14.07 -19.88 14.20
C GLY A 245 15.13 -20.55 15.07
N PHE A 246 15.19 -20.12 16.33
CA PHE A 246 16.05 -20.77 17.31
C PHE A 246 15.47 -22.13 17.72
N LYS A 247 16.24 -23.20 17.47
CA LYS A 247 16.04 -24.49 18.12
C LYS A 247 16.66 -24.44 19.51
N LYS A 248 15.95 -24.99 20.50
CA LYS A 248 16.32 -24.82 21.91
C LYS A 248 17.72 -25.37 22.21
N ASP A 249 18.01 -26.56 21.72
CA ASP A 249 19.29 -27.22 21.98
C ASP A 249 20.46 -26.49 21.31
N GLU A 250 20.30 -26.12 20.03
CA GLU A 250 21.32 -25.35 19.28
C GLU A 250 21.55 -23.96 19.90
N PHE A 251 20.48 -23.30 20.35
CA PHE A 251 20.55 -22.01 21.02
C PHE A 251 21.29 -22.09 22.35
N ASP A 252 20.99 -23.10 23.17
CA ASP A 252 21.63 -23.31 24.47
C ASP A 252 23.11 -23.70 24.33
N GLN A 253 23.45 -24.41 23.25
CA GLN A 253 24.84 -24.76 22.92
C GLN A 253 25.64 -23.54 22.43
N GLN A 254 25.08 -22.73 21.52
CA GLN A 254 25.78 -21.57 20.94
C GLN A 254 25.85 -20.38 21.91
N TYR A 255 24.84 -20.25 22.77
CA TYR A 255 24.64 -19.16 23.71
C TYR A 255 24.38 -19.72 25.12
N PRO A 256 25.39 -20.30 25.78
CA PRO A 256 25.21 -20.92 27.09
C PRO A 256 24.93 -19.89 28.18
N ASP A 257 24.11 -20.24 29.17
CA ASP A 257 23.74 -19.36 30.28
C ASP A 257 24.94 -18.91 31.13
N ASN A 258 25.99 -19.72 31.16
CA ASN A 258 27.22 -19.50 31.91
C ASN A 258 28.37 -19.00 31.01
N TYR A 259 28.09 -18.36 29.88
CA TYR A 259 29.12 -17.86 28.95
C TYR A 259 30.19 -17.00 29.66
N VAL A 260 29.76 -16.10 30.55
CA VAL A 260 30.67 -15.23 31.32
C VAL A 260 31.54 -16.02 32.31
N ASP A 261 31.08 -17.20 32.74
CA ASP A 261 31.68 -17.97 33.84
C ASP A 261 32.79 -18.93 33.37
N VAL A 262 32.93 -19.17 32.06
CA VAL A 262 33.84 -20.19 31.48
C VAL A 262 35.32 -19.94 31.82
N SER A 263 35.73 -18.68 31.98
CA SER A 263 37.08 -18.32 32.41
C SER A 263 37.01 -17.18 33.43
N ASN A 264 37.18 -17.49 34.73
CA ASN A 264 37.34 -16.43 35.73
C ASN A 264 38.74 -15.80 35.59
N PRO A 265 38.86 -14.55 35.11
CA PRO A 265 40.16 -13.92 34.90
C PRO A 265 40.88 -13.60 36.22
N PHE A 266 40.19 -13.73 37.36
CA PHE A 266 40.70 -13.34 38.67
C PHE A 266 41.31 -14.48 39.49
N VAL A 267 41.27 -15.74 39.02
CA VAL A 267 41.69 -16.91 39.82
C VAL A 267 43.14 -16.80 40.30
N GLU A 268 44.05 -16.36 39.45
CA GLU A 268 45.48 -16.21 39.80
C GLU A 268 45.67 -15.10 40.84
N LEU A 269 44.98 -13.97 40.66
CA LEU A 269 45.01 -12.86 41.61
C LEU A 269 44.39 -13.23 42.97
N GLU A 270 43.26 -13.93 42.98
CA GLU A 270 42.62 -14.45 44.21
C GLU A 270 43.59 -15.36 44.99
N ASN A 271 44.26 -16.27 44.28
CA ASN A 271 45.26 -17.16 44.86
C ASN A 271 46.48 -16.40 45.41
N ALA A 272 46.94 -15.37 44.70
CA ALA A 272 48.05 -14.54 45.15
C ALA A 272 47.68 -13.73 46.41
N ILE A 273 46.53 -13.05 46.42
CA ILE A 273 46.04 -12.32 47.59
C ILE A 273 45.95 -13.24 48.81
N LYS A 274 45.42 -14.46 48.63
CA LYS A 274 45.36 -15.44 49.72
C LYS A 274 46.76 -15.77 50.28
N ARG A 275 47.70 -16.11 49.40
CA ARG A 275 49.09 -16.45 49.80
C ARG A 275 49.82 -15.33 50.53
N TYR A 276 49.69 -14.08 50.04
CA TYR A 276 50.43 -12.96 50.61
C TYR A 276 49.77 -12.36 51.86
N SER A 277 48.43 -12.38 51.95
CA SER A 277 47.70 -11.83 53.10
C SER A 277 47.97 -12.58 54.41
N GLU A 278 48.23 -13.89 54.35
CA GLU A 278 48.52 -14.72 55.53
C GLU A 278 49.85 -14.34 56.22
N ASN A 279 50.81 -13.73 55.50
CA ASN A 279 52.16 -13.44 55.98
C ASN A 279 52.49 -11.93 56.09
N ALA A 280 51.53 -11.04 55.82
CA ALA A 280 51.76 -9.60 55.70
C ALA A 280 51.85 -8.86 57.06
N GLN A 281 52.80 -7.91 57.19
CA GLN A 281 52.88 -6.93 58.28
C GLN A 281 51.76 -5.87 58.17
N ASP A 282 51.43 -5.19 59.27
CA ASP A 282 50.25 -4.31 59.37
C ASP A 282 50.08 -3.24 58.26
N PRO A 283 51.10 -2.46 57.82
CA PRO A 283 50.92 -1.50 56.74
C PRO A 283 50.67 -2.16 55.36
N VAL A 284 51.15 -3.38 55.18
CA VAL A 284 50.92 -4.17 53.95
C VAL A 284 49.50 -4.74 53.95
N ARG A 285 48.92 -5.02 55.12
CA ARG A 285 47.53 -5.48 55.24
C ARG A 285 46.53 -4.45 54.76
N GLU A 286 46.78 -3.16 54.99
CA GLU A 286 45.91 -2.08 54.51
C GLU A 286 45.87 -2.03 52.98
N ALA A 287 47.03 -2.13 52.32
CA ALA A 287 47.10 -2.20 50.87
C ALA A 287 46.45 -3.46 50.29
N PHE A 288 46.58 -4.62 50.96
CA PHE A 288 45.83 -5.83 50.58
C PHE A 288 44.31 -5.66 50.73
N ALA A 289 43.85 -4.92 51.75
CA ALA A 289 42.43 -4.64 51.93
C ALA A 289 41.88 -3.79 50.77
N GLU A 290 42.69 -2.86 50.25
CA GLU A 290 42.37 -2.06 49.08
C GLU A 290 42.31 -2.90 47.79
N VAL A 291 43.32 -3.73 47.53
CA VAL A 291 43.30 -4.67 46.38
C VAL A 291 42.10 -5.62 46.46
N LYS A 292 41.77 -6.12 47.67
CA LYS A 292 40.60 -6.97 47.88
C LYS A 292 39.30 -6.23 47.60
N LYS A 293 39.21 -4.94 47.97
CA LYS A 293 38.06 -4.08 47.66
C LYS A 293 37.93 -3.87 46.15
N GLU A 294 39.02 -3.58 45.45
CA GLU A 294 39.04 -3.45 43.98
C GLU A 294 38.62 -4.75 43.30
N LEU A 295 39.19 -5.89 43.71
CA LEU A 295 38.82 -7.20 43.21
C LEU A 295 37.33 -7.49 43.43
N SER A 296 36.79 -7.18 44.63
CA SER A 296 35.35 -7.34 44.87
C SER A 296 34.50 -6.48 43.93
N SER A 297 34.93 -5.26 43.62
CA SER A 297 34.26 -4.39 42.65
C SER A 297 34.29 -4.97 41.23
N LEU A 298 35.42 -5.53 40.79
CA LEU A 298 35.54 -6.19 39.49
C LEU A 298 34.68 -7.45 39.39
N THR A 299 34.66 -8.26 40.46
CA THR A 299 33.78 -9.43 40.56
C THR A 299 32.31 -9.04 40.52
N ASP A 300 31.91 -7.97 41.21
CA ASP A 300 30.55 -7.43 41.16
C ASP A 300 30.18 -6.96 39.75
N GLN A 301 31.08 -6.29 39.04
CA GLN A 301 30.86 -5.88 37.64
C GLN A 301 30.68 -7.09 36.72
N ARG A 302 31.54 -8.09 36.86
CA ARG A 302 31.43 -9.35 36.11
C ARG A 302 30.12 -10.08 36.40
N GLN A 303 29.69 -10.11 37.66
CA GLN A 303 28.41 -10.71 38.04
C GLN A 303 27.22 -9.94 37.41
N ARG A 304 27.28 -8.61 37.35
CA ARG A 304 26.24 -7.80 36.66
C ARG A 304 26.17 -8.16 35.17
N ILE A 305 27.31 -8.25 34.49
CA ILE A 305 27.37 -8.65 33.08
C ILE A 305 26.85 -10.08 32.88
N SER A 306 27.21 -11.01 33.77
CA SER A 306 26.68 -12.39 33.77
C SER A 306 25.14 -12.42 33.91
N ASN A 307 24.58 -11.60 34.81
CA ASN A 307 23.14 -11.48 34.97
C ASN A 307 22.48 -10.84 33.73
N SER A 308 23.06 -9.75 33.19
CA SER A 308 22.56 -9.09 31.98
C SER A 308 22.61 -9.99 30.74
N TRP A 309 23.62 -10.85 30.63
CA TRP A 309 23.71 -11.88 29.59
C TRP A 309 22.56 -12.88 29.68
N LYS A 310 22.30 -13.44 30.88
CA LYS A 310 21.20 -14.38 31.13
C LYS A 310 19.84 -13.74 30.79
N GLU A 311 19.63 -12.50 31.22
CA GLU A 311 18.42 -11.74 30.90
C GLU A 311 18.26 -11.47 29.40
N LEU A 312 19.32 -11.05 28.71
CA LEU A 312 19.32 -10.82 27.26
C LEU A 312 18.94 -12.11 26.52
N ARG A 313 19.55 -13.24 26.88
CA ARG A 313 19.28 -14.56 26.29
C ARG A 313 17.80 -14.95 26.44
N ILE A 314 17.25 -14.83 27.65
CA ILE A 314 15.84 -15.13 27.94
C ILE A 314 14.92 -14.20 27.13
N ARG A 315 15.23 -12.90 27.06
CA ARG A 315 14.44 -11.93 26.29
C ARG A 315 14.46 -12.24 24.80
N ILE A 316 15.62 -12.56 24.23
CA ILE A 316 15.75 -12.89 22.81
C ILE A 316 15.00 -14.18 22.49
N TRP A 317 15.13 -15.22 23.32
CA TRP A 317 14.36 -16.46 23.17
C TRP A 317 12.84 -16.22 23.20
N ASN A 318 12.36 -15.46 24.19
CA ASN A 318 10.95 -15.13 24.31
C ASN A 318 10.47 -14.23 23.15
N SER A 319 11.33 -13.33 22.67
CA SER A 319 11.05 -12.48 21.52
C SER A 319 10.89 -13.31 20.25
N ASP A 320 11.77 -14.30 19.99
CA ASP A 320 11.63 -15.22 18.86
C ASP A 320 10.27 -15.92 18.86
N LYS A 321 9.90 -16.54 19.99
CA LYS A 321 8.62 -17.25 20.11
C LYS A 321 7.41 -16.33 19.97
N ARG A 322 7.49 -15.12 20.54
CA ARG A 322 6.44 -14.11 20.39
C ARG A 322 6.29 -13.64 18.94
N THR A 323 7.40 -13.41 18.25
CA THR A 323 7.42 -13.01 16.84
C THR A 323 6.81 -14.09 15.94
N GLN A 324 7.20 -15.36 16.14
CA GLN A 324 6.61 -16.51 15.45
C GLN A 324 5.08 -16.59 15.65
N ASP A 325 4.61 -16.49 16.90
CA ASP A 325 3.17 -16.58 17.22
C ASP A 325 2.37 -15.40 16.67
N LEU A 326 2.90 -14.17 16.74
CA LEU A 326 2.27 -12.98 16.17
C LEU A 326 2.16 -13.08 14.65
N ALA A 327 3.23 -13.49 13.97
CA ALA A 327 3.26 -13.68 12.53
C ALA A 327 2.25 -14.76 12.10
N PHE A 328 2.25 -15.91 12.78
CA PHE A 328 1.31 -16.99 12.53
C PHE A 328 -0.15 -16.56 12.74
N LYS A 329 -0.48 -15.96 13.89
CA LYS A 329 -1.86 -15.49 14.19
C LYS A 329 -2.34 -14.47 13.17
N ARG A 330 -1.49 -13.52 12.81
CA ARG A 330 -1.83 -12.47 11.84
C ARG A 330 -2.00 -13.05 10.43
N TYR A 331 -1.09 -13.92 9.98
CA TYR A 331 -1.25 -14.61 8.71
C TYR A 331 -2.52 -15.44 8.67
N ASN A 332 -2.76 -16.27 9.70
CA ASN A 332 -3.94 -17.13 9.76
C ASN A 332 -5.23 -16.30 9.67
N ARG A 333 -5.37 -15.24 10.50
CA ARG A 333 -6.53 -14.34 10.46
C ARG A 333 -6.72 -13.71 9.08
N LEU A 334 -5.66 -13.14 8.52
CA LEU A 334 -5.73 -12.40 7.25
C LEU A 334 -5.85 -13.33 6.03
N SER A 335 -5.45 -14.59 6.14
CA SER A 335 -5.61 -15.59 5.09
C SER A 335 -7.06 -16.07 4.96
N LEU A 336 -7.83 -16.01 6.05
CA LEU A 336 -9.28 -16.26 6.07
C LEU A 336 -10.06 -15.12 5.43
N GLU A 337 -9.55 -13.89 5.48
CA GLU A 337 -10.09 -12.74 4.77
C GLU A 337 -9.80 -12.85 3.26
N SER A 338 -10.47 -13.79 2.57
CA SER A 338 -10.82 -13.73 1.14
C SER A 338 -9.83 -12.97 0.24
N ARG A 339 -8.65 -13.56 0.02
CA ARG A 339 -7.60 -13.02 -0.87
C ARG A 339 -7.34 -13.95 -2.03
N GLY A 340 -6.97 -13.36 -3.17
CA GLY A 340 -6.37 -14.06 -4.30
C GLY A 340 -5.13 -14.85 -3.87
N THR A 341 -4.87 -15.93 -4.60
CA THR A 341 -3.81 -16.89 -4.25
C THR A 341 -2.42 -16.24 -4.36
N ARG A 342 -2.24 -15.39 -5.38
CA ARG A 342 -0.98 -14.67 -5.59
C ARG A 342 -0.64 -13.75 -4.42
N GLU A 343 -1.62 -13.04 -3.87
CA GLU A 343 -1.42 -12.19 -2.69
C GLU A 343 -1.14 -13.00 -1.43
N LYS A 344 -1.77 -14.18 -1.28
CA LYS A 344 -1.46 -15.10 -0.17
C LYS A 344 -0.03 -15.61 -0.26
N ILE A 345 0.40 -16.09 -1.44
CA ILE A 345 1.78 -16.54 -1.68
C ILE A 345 2.78 -15.42 -1.43
N LYS A 346 2.51 -14.23 -1.98
CA LYS A 346 3.37 -13.06 -1.75
C LYS A 346 3.45 -12.72 -0.26
N TYR A 347 2.30 -12.65 0.43
CA TYR A 347 2.27 -12.31 1.85
C TYR A 347 2.94 -13.37 2.73
N PHE A 348 2.80 -14.65 2.37
CA PHE A 348 3.53 -15.75 2.99
C PHE A 348 5.04 -15.53 2.86
N GLY A 349 5.53 -15.27 1.63
CA GLY A 349 6.93 -14.99 1.36
C GLY A 349 7.45 -13.76 2.11
N ASP A 350 6.67 -12.67 2.12
CA ASP A 350 7.02 -11.43 2.82
C ASP A 350 7.15 -11.67 4.34
N ILE A 351 6.26 -12.47 4.95
CA ILE A 351 6.36 -12.82 6.38
C ILE A 351 7.52 -13.76 6.66
N ASP A 352 7.74 -14.78 5.83
CA ASP A 352 8.83 -15.73 6.01
C ASP A 352 10.19 -15.02 5.94
N GLN A 353 10.39 -14.18 4.92
CA GLN A 353 11.59 -13.38 4.75
C GLN A 353 11.79 -12.41 5.93
N TRP A 354 10.75 -11.65 6.28
CA TRP A 354 10.80 -10.75 7.44
C TRP A 354 11.18 -11.47 8.73
N TYR A 355 10.66 -12.69 8.93
CA TYR A 355 10.96 -13.47 10.12
C TYR A 355 12.42 -13.95 10.12
N ARG A 356 12.96 -14.40 8.99
CA ARG A 356 14.39 -14.74 8.83
C ARG A 356 15.28 -13.55 9.17
N ASP A 357 14.94 -12.37 8.65
CA ASP A 357 15.67 -11.13 8.90
C ASP A 357 15.63 -10.76 10.40
N ALA A 358 14.48 -10.94 11.05
CA ALA A 358 14.34 -10.74 12.49
C ALA A 358 15.23 -11.71 13.30
N VAL A 359 15.30 -12.99 12.92
CA VAL A 359 16.18 -13.98 13.58
C VAL A 359 17.65 -13.62 13.39
N ILE A 360 18.07 -13.19 12.21
CA ILE A 360 19.44 -12.73 11.95
C ILE A 360 19.78 -11.55 12.87
N LEU A 361 18.88 -10.58 13.00
CA LEU A 361 19.08 -9.42 13.86
C LEU A 361 19.12 -9.80 15.36
N LEU A 362 18.35 -10.80 15.78
CA LEU A 362 18.44 -11.36 17.13
C LEU A 362 19.78 -12.07 17.38
N LYS A 363 20.30 -12.81 16.40
CA LYS A 363 21.63 -13.45 16.48
C LYS A 363 22.75 -12.41 16.60
N ASP A 364 22.72 -11.40 15.75
CA ASP A 364 23.68 -10.30 15.75
C ASP A 364 23.77 -9.59 17.11
N LYS A 365 22.63 -9.40 17.79
CA LYS A 365 22.59 -8.87 19.17
C LYS A 365 23.28 -9.77 20.19
N LEU A 366 23.09 -11.09 20.10
CA LEU A 366 23.77 -12.04 20.98
C LEU A 366 25.27 -12.09 20.70
N ASP A 367 25.66 -12.10 19.42
CA ASP A 367 27.06 -12.14 19.02
C ASP A 367 27.79 -10.85 19.41
N THR A 368 27.15 -9.69 19.27
CA THR A 368 27.65 -8.40 19.78
C THR A 368 27.87 -8.44 21.28
N ALA A 369 26.92 -8.98 22.05
CA ALA A 369 27.06 -9.13 23.49
C ALA A 369 28.19 -10.12 23.88
N LYS A 370 28.40 -11.20 23.11
CA LYS A 370 29.54 -12.11 23.32
C LYS A 370 30.88 -11.41 23.09
N VAL A 371 31.03 -10.71 21.96
CA VAL A 371 32.25 -9.94 21.66
C VAL A 371 32.52 -8.91 22.76
N PHE A 372 31.48 -8.24 23.27
CA PHE A 372 31.61 -7.34 24.40
C PHE A 372 32.10 -8.05 25.68
N ILE A 373 31.51 -9.20 26.04
CA ILE A 373 31.94 -10.00 27.19
C ILE A 373 33.40 -10.45 27.04
N ASP A 374 33.79 -10.92 25.87
CA ASP A 374 35.17 -11.37 25.59
C ASP A 374 36.16 -10.21 25.71
N SER A 375 35.80 -9.04 25.19
CA SER A 375 36.58 -7.81 25.34
C SER A 375 36.75 -7.42 26.82
N MET A 376 35.67 -7.50 27.60
CA MET A 376 35.70 -7.21 29.04
C MET A 376 36.57 -8.22 29.80
N ASN A 377 36.51 -9.50 29.44
CA ASN A 377 37.36 -10.53 30.04
C ASN A 377 38.85 -10.26 29.80
N ILE A 378 39.23 -9.78 28.61
CA ILE A 378 40.61 -9.36 28.31
C ILE A 378 41.01 -8.17 29.18
N VAL A 379 40.17 -7.14 29.28
CA VAL A 379 40.43 -5.95 30.10
C VAL A 379 40.58 -6.32 31.58
N TRP A 380 39.69 -7.17 32.10
CA TRP A 380 39.77 -7.67 33.48
C TRP A 380 41.01 -8.50 33.72
N LYS A 381 41.39 -9.39 32.79
CA LYS A 381 42.62 -10.16 32.90
C LYS A 381 43.85 -9.27 32.92
N GLN A 382 43.98 -8.34 31.99
CA GLN A 382 45.09 -7.37 31.97
C GLN A 382 45.14 -6.52 33.24
N ARG A 383 43.99 -6.23 33.85
CA ARG A 383 43.94 -5.54 35.14
C ARG A 383 44.40 -6.45 36.28
N ALA A 384 43.93 -7.69 36.31
CA ALA A 384 44.34 -8.68 37.30
C ALA A 384 45.86 -8.97 37.23
N ASP A 385 46.40 -9.15 36.02
CA ASP A 385 47.82 -9.39 35.76
C ASP A 385 48.66 -8.19 36.24
N ARG A 386 48.25 -6.95 35.95
CA ARG A 386 48.94 -5.75 36.45
C ARG A 386 48.95 -5.64 37.99
N ILE A 387 47.84 -6.01 38.64
CA ILE A 387 47.78 -6.05 40.10
C ILE A 387 48.70 -7.17 40.62
N LEU A 388 48.70 -8.33 39.97
CA LEU A 388 49.53 -9.48 40.32
C LEU A 388 51.03 -9.15 40.21
N ASP A 389 51.45 -8.52 39.11
CA ASP A 389 52.82 -8.09 38.87
C ASP A 389 53.28 -7.14 39.98
N ARG A 390 52.45 -6.13 40.32
CA ARG A 390 52.74 -5.20 41.41
C ARG A 390 52.78 -5.88 42.77
N LEU A 391 51.87 -6.80 43.06
CA LEU A 391 51.89 -7.59 44.30
C LEU A 391 53.15 -8.46 44.40
N SER A 392 53.62 -9.01 43.27
CA SER A 392 54.83 -9.83 43.22
C SER A 392 56.09 -8.99 43.45
N ALA A 393 56.19 -7.80 42.83
CA ALA A 393 57.29 -6.85 43.04
C ALA A 393 57.31 -6.34 44.48
N ALA A 394 56.15 -5.95 44.99
CA ALA A 394 55.93 -5.58 46.38
C ALA A 394 56.41 -6.65 47.37
N SER A 395 56.17 -7.94 47.09
CA SER A 395 56.63 -9.01 47.98
C SER A 395 58.17 -9.12 48.10
N GLN A 396 58.93 -8.50 47.18
CA GLN A 396 60.40 -8.56 47.13
C GLN A 396 61.07 -7.27 47.66
N GLU A 397 60.39 -6.12 47.65
CA GLU A 397 60.95 -4.81 48.02
C GLU A 397 60.64 -4.34 49.47
N LYS A 398 61.41 -3.37 49.98
CA LYS A 398 61.21 -2.79 51.33
C LYS A 398 59.85 -2.06 51.43
N THR A 399 59.20 -2.22 52.57
CA THR A 399 57.81 -1.85 52.93
C THR A 399 57.34 -0.43 52.56
N GLU A 400 58.24 0.56 52.44
CA GLU A 400 57.86 1.96 52.19
C GLU A 400 57.56 2.27 50.71
N SER A 401 58.30 1.66 49.77
CA SER A 401 58.06 1.78 48.32
C SER A 401 56.70 1.19 47.92
N LEU A 402 56.35 0.10 48.60
CA LEU A 402 55.16 -0.71 48.45
C LEU A 402 53.87 0.08 48.71
N ILE A 403 53.86 0.90 49.76
CA ILE A 403 52.70 1.74 50.12
C ILE A 403 52.47 2.82 49.06
N ALA A 404 53.54 3.42 48.55
CA ALA A 404 53.44 4.46 47.51
C ALA A 404 52.96 3.88 46.18
N GLU A 405 53.45 2.70 45.79
CA GLU A 405 53.08 2.05 44.54
C GLU A 405 51.65 1.50 44.57
N LEU A 406 51.21 0.92 45.69
CA LEU A 406 49.84 0.46 45.88
C LEU A 406 48.86 1.65 46.01
N GLY A 407 49.23 2.72 46.70
CA GLY A 407 48.41 3.93 46.78
C GLY A 407 48.18 4.61 45.42
N SER A 408 49.10 4.41 44.46
CA SER A 408 48.96 4.90 43.07
C SER A 408 47.99 4.08 42.21
N LEU A 409 47.58 2.88 42.65
CA LEU A 409 46.58 2.07 41.92
C LEU A 409 45.23 2.78 41.83
N ASN A 410 44.88 3.58 42.83
CA ASN A 410 43.62 4.31 42.89
C ASN A 410 43.55 5.54 41.97
N SER A 411 44.70 6.13 41.61
CA SER A 411 44.76 7.42 40.90
C SER A 411 44.94 7.28 39.40
N PHE A 412 45.13 6.07 38.88
CA PHE A 412 45.10 5.88 37.44
C PHE A 412 43.69 6.20 36.94
N ASP A 413 43.59 7.29 36.18
CA ASP A 413 42.39 7.96 35.72
C ASP A 413 41.59 7.08 34.74
N TYR A 414 40.88 6.10 35.28
CA TYR A 414 39.99 5.18 34.56
C TYR A 414 38.55 5.70 34.50
N GLY A 415 38.30 6.95 34.89
CA GLY A 415 36.96 7.52 34.98
C GLY A 415 36.27 7.59 33.61
N THR A 416 37.03 7.89 32.55
CA THR A 416 36.49 8.12 31.19
C THR A 416 36.25 6.83 30.41
N GLU A 417 37.17 5.86 30.44
CA GLU A 417 37.00 4.57 29.75
C GLU A 417 35.87 3.73 30.36
N ASN A 418 35.76 3.69 31.70
CA ASN A 418 34.69 2.96 32.36
C ASN A 418 33.31 3.57 32.04
N LEU A 419 33.18 4.89 32.01
CA LEU A 419 31.90 5.54 31.73
C LEU A 419 31.38 5.24 30.31
N MET A 420 32.26 5.21 29.31
CA MET A 420 31.86 4.83 27.95
C MET A 420 31.46 3.34 27.86
N LEU A 421 32.22 2.45 28.51
CA LEU A 421 31.90 1.03 28.57
C LEU A 421 30.56 0.78 29.28
N PHE A 422 30.27 1.45 30.39
CA PHE A 422 29.01 1.29 31.12
C PHE A 422 27.80 1.78 30.35
N ASN A 423 27.90 2.90 29.63
CA ASN A 423 26.81 3.38 28.78
C ASN A 423 26.55 2.40 27.62
N SER A 424 27.60 1.87 27.00
CA SER A 424 27.46 0.85 25.95
C SER A 424 26.84 -0.46 26.46
N MET A 425 27.09 -0.84 27.71
CA MET A 425 26.52 -2.03 28.32
C MET A 425 24.98 -2.00 28.31
N HIS A 426 24.37 -0.85 28.63
CA HIS A 426 22.91 -0.77 28.65
C HIS A 426 22.32 -0.98 27.25
N GLU A 427 22.92 -0.40 26.21
CA GLU A 427 22.45 -0.52 24.83
C GLU A 427 22.65 -1.94 24.27
N ILE A 428 23.79 -2.57 24.57
CA ILE A 428 24.13 -3.93 24.12
C ILE A 428 23.20 -4.96 24.77
N PHE A 429 22.97 -4.85 26.08
CA PHE A 429 22.18 -5.84 26.80
C PHE A 429 20.69 -5.55 26.79
N ASN A 430 20.23 -4.30 26.59
CA ASN A 430 18.80 -3.95 26.49
C ASN A 430 18.41 -3.38 25.11
N PRO A 431 18.70 -4.07 24.00
CA PRO A 431 18.34 -3.55 22.69
C PRO A 431 16.82 -3.56 22.50
N PRO A 432 16.25 -2.57 21.77
CA PRO A 432 14.84 -2.62 21.40
C PRO A 432 14.56 -3.85 20.52
N LEU A 433 13.50 -4.60 20.86
CA LEU A 433 13.09 -5.83 20.17
C LEU A 433 11.75 -5.63 19.42
N HIS A 434 11.55 -4.44 18.85
CA HIS A 434 10.34 -4.11 18.11
C HIS A 434 10.51 -4.36 16.62
N TYR A 435 9.75 -5.32 16.11
CA TYR A 435 9.69 -5.63 14.68
C TYR A 435 8.30 -5.28 14.16
N GLN A 436 8.24 -4.42 13.15
CA GLN A 436 6.99 -4.12 12.47
C GLN A 436 6.70 -5.26 11.50
N LEU A 437 5.61 -5.98 11.74
CA LEU A 437 5.18 -7.05 10.84
C LEU A 437 4.77 -6.46 9.49
N PRO A 438 5.15 -7.08 8.35
CA PRO A 438 4.73 -6.61 7.04
C PRO A 438 3.21 -6.52 6.95
N GLU A 439 2.76 -5.43 6.33
CA GLU A 439 1.37 -5.27 5.96
C GLU A 439 1.02 -6.19 4.79
N PRO A 440 -0.22 -6.69 4.74
CA PRO A 440 -0.65 -7.49 3.62
C PRO A 440 -0.57 -6.66 2.32
N PRO A 441 -0.19 -7.29 1.19
CA PRO A 441 -0.19 -6.59 -0.09
C PRO A 441 -1.60 -6.12 -0.45
N GLU A 442 -1.69 -4.95 -1.07
CA GLU A 442 -2.97 -4.42 -1.55
C GLU A 442 -3.56 -5.36 -2.63
N PRO A 443 -4.89 -5.59 -2.65
CA PRO A 443 -5.52 -6.43 -3.66
C PRO A 443 -5.20 -5.98 -5.08
N GLY A 444 -4.72 -6.88 -5.94
CA GLY A 444 -4.40 -6.59 -7.34
C GLY A 444 -3.00 -6.04 -7.59
N LEU A 445 -2.17 -5.85 -6.55
CA LEU A 445 -0.81 -5.31 -6.71
C LEU A 445 0.04 -6.15 -7.68
N GLY A 446 -0.16 -7.47 -7.72
CA GLY A 446 0.55 -8.39 -8.62
C GLY A 446 0.06 -8.41 -10.07
N TRP A 447 -0.98 -7.63 -10.41
CA TRP A 447 -1.62 -7.64 -11.73
C TRP A 447 -1.20 -6.46 -12.62
N GLY A 448 -0.27 -5.62 -12.13
CA GLY A 448 0.21 -4.44 -12.84
C GLY A 448 -0.92 -3.44 -13.13
N PRO A 449 -1.02 -2.88 -14.35
CA PRO A 449 -1.97 -1.81 -14.66
C PRO A 449 -3.44 -2.25 -14.52
N PHE A 450 -3.74 -3.53 -14.77
CA PHE A 450 -5.07 -4.08 -14.61
C PHE A 450 -5.53 -4.10 -13.15
N GLY A 451 -4.59 -4.38 -12.24
CA GLY A 451 -4.83 -4.32 -10.79
C GLY A 451 -5.18 -2.91 -10.33
N LEU A 452 -4.53 -1.89 -10.88
CA LEU A 452 -4.85 -0.48 -10.55
C LEU A 452 -6.27 -0.12 -10.99
N LEU A 453 -6.64 -0.45 -12.24
CA LEU A 453 -7.97 -0.17 -12.79
C LEU A 453 -9.07 -0.90 -12.01
N ALA A 454 -8.80 -2.14 -11.58
CA ALA A 454 -9.71 -2.99 -10.85
C ALA A 454 -9.64 -2.82 -9.33
N SER A 455 -8.67 -2.08 -8.79
CA SER A 455 -8.35 -2.05 -7.34
C SER A 455 -9.55 -1.73 -6.46
N TRP A 456 -10.41 -0.81 -6.89
CA TRP A 456 -11.62 -0.44 -6.17
C TRP A 456 -12.65 -1.58 -6.15
N LEU A 457 -12.76 -2.38 -7.22
CA LEU A 457 -13.60 -3.58 -7.28
C LEU A 457 -12.99 -4.70 -6.43
N LEU A 458 -11.68 -4.91 -6.53
CA LEU A 458 -10.96 -5.94 -5.77
C LEU A 458 -11.09 -5.73 -4.25
N LYS A 459 -11.07 -4.48 -3.79
CA LYS A 459 -11.30 -4.10 -2.38
C LYS A 459 -12.68 -4.51 -1.85
N THR A 460 -13.68 -4.67 -2.73
CA THR A 460 -15.03 -5.10 -2.30
C THR A 460 -15.13 -6.60 -2.03
N GLN A 461 -14.16 -7.40 -2.52
CA GLN A 461 -14.13 -8.87 -2.38
C GLN A 461 -15.45 -9.55 -2.80
N SER A 462 -16.22 -8.92 -3.70
CA SER A 462 -17.55 -9.38 -4.09
C SER A 462 -17.58 -9.72 -5.57
N LEU A 463 -17.52 -11.02 -5.88
CA LEU A 463 -17.69 -11.53 -7.25
C LEU A 463 -19.01 -11.06 -7.89
N PRO A 464 -20.17 -11.08 -7.19
CA PRO A 464 -21.40 -10.53 -7.74
C PRO A 464 -21.32 -9.05 -8.10
N LEU A 465 -20.65 -8.24 -7.26
CA LEU A 465 -20.50 -6.81 -7.51
C LEU A 465 -19.59 -6.55 -8.71
N ALA A 466 -18.45 -7.25 -8.80
CA ALA A 466 -17.59 -7.17 -9.98
C ALA A 466 -18.33 -7.58 -11.25
N SER A 467 -19.14 -8.65 -11.17
CA SER A 467 -19.92 -9.15 -12.31
C SER A 467 -20.99 -8.15 -12.78
N ILE A 468 -21.77 -7.57 -11.86
CA ILE A 468 -22.78 -6.57 -12.24
C ILE A 468 -22.17 -5.28 -12.77
N THR A 469 -21.04 -4.83 -12.21
CA THR A 469 -20.29 -3.70 -12.75
C THR A 469 -19.81 -3.96 -14.17
N GLY A 470 -19.29 -5.16 -14.44
CA GLY A 470 -18.89 -5.55 -15.79
C GLY A 470 -20.06 -5.60 -16.76
N MET A 471 -21.20 -6.16 -16.34
CA MET A 471 -22.39 -6.21 -17.18
C MET A 471 -22.95 -4.82 -17.49
N ILE A 472 -22.96 -3.90 -16.52
CA ILE A 472 -23.29 -2.49 -16.78
C ILE A 472 -22.31 -1.90 -17.79
N GLY A 473 -21.01 -2.13 -17.61
CA GLY A 473 -19.99 -1.64 -18.53
C GLY A 473 -20.18 -2.13 -19.97
N VAL A 474 -20.34 -3.45 -20.12
CA VAL A 474 -20.55 -4.11 -21.41
C VAL A 474 -21.91 -3.74 -22.03
N GLY A 475 -22.95 -3.58 -21.23
CA GLY A 475 -24.28 -3.14 -21.67
C GLY A 475 -24.26 -1.72 -22.22
N LEU A 476 -23.58 -0.79 -21.52
CA LEU A 476 -23.37 0.59 -21.99
C LEU A 476 -22.53 0.62 -23.28
N LEU A 477 -21.47 -0.18 -23.34
CA LEU A 477 -20.59 -0.27 -24.51
C LEU A 477 -21.34 -0.82 -25.74
N GLY A 478 -22.12 -1.89 -25.58
CA GLY A 478 -22.92 -2.47 -26.66
C GLY A 478 -24.00 -1.51 -27.17
N ALA A 479 -24.70 -0.83 -26.27
CA ALA A 479 -25.71 0.16 -26.64
C ALA A 479 -25.11 1.39 -27.35
N ALA A 480 -23.92 1.83 -26.92
CA ALA A 480 -23.19 2.92 -27.57
C ALA A 480 -22.71 2.53 -28.98
N LEU A 481 -22.11 1.35 -29.15
CA LEU A 481 -21.66 0.83 -30.45
C LEU A 481 -22.81 0.75 -31.47
N ARG A 482 -23.96 0.23 -31.06
CA ARG A 482 -25.16 0.19 -31.90
C ARG A 482 -25.56 1.60 -32.36
N SER A 483 -25.50 2.57 -31.46
CA SER A 483 -25.88 3.95 -31.74
C SER A 483 -24.92 4.65 -32.70
N PHE A 484 -23.61 4.40 -32.58
CA PHE A 484 -22.63 4.85 -33.58
C PHE A 484 -22.92 4.27 -34.97
N TRP A 485 -23.20 2.96 -35.05
CA TRP A 485 -23.45 2.30 -36.33
C TRP A 485 -24.74 2.77 -37.01
N ARG A 486 -25.80 3.01 -36.23
CA ARG A 486 -27.06 3.57 -36.75
C ARG A 486 -26.88 5.00 -37.26
N GLN A 487 -26.04 5.79 -36.60
CA GLN A 487 -25.73 7.16 -37.02
C GLN A 487 -25.00 7.22 -38.37
N GLU A 488 -24.19 6.20 -38.70
CA GLU A 488 -23.51 6.13 -40.00
C GLU A 488 -24.44 5.73 -41.16
N ARG A 489 -25.44 4.88 -40.90
CA ARG A 489 -26.34 4.34 -41.94
C ARG A 489 -27.62 5.14 -42.16
N GLY A 490 -28.14 5.79 -41.13
CA GLY A 490 -29.33 6.63 -41.22
C GLY A 490 -28.92 8.09 -41.15
N GLY A 491 -29.15 8.86 -42.22
CA GLY A 491 -29.04 10.32 -42.24
C GLY A 491 -30.10 11.03 -41.38
N GLY A 492 -30.32 10.53 -40.15
CA GLY A 492 -31.41 10.92 -39.26
C GLY A 492 -31.28 12.36 -38.75
N GLY A 493 -32.41 13.07 -38.80
CA GLY A 493 -32.54 14.45 -38.35
C GLY A 493 -32.22 14.64 -36.86
N ALA A 494 -31.84 15.86 -36.48
CA ALA A 494 -31.29 16.21 -35.17
C ALA A 494 -32.20 15.89 -33.94
N SER A 495 -33.49 15.62 -34.14
CA SER A 495 -34.46 15.28 -33.09
C SER A 495 -34.32 13.85 -32.56
N GLU A 496 -33.89 12.88 -33.39
CA GLU A 496 -33.78 11.46 -33.00
C GLU A 496 -32.63 11.22 -31.99
N VAL A 497 -31.66 12.13 -31.95
CA VAL A 497 -30.40 11.93 -31.21
C VAL A 497 -30.54 12.21 -29.69
N GLN A 498 -31.56 12.94 -29.23
CA GLN A 498 -31.72 13.24 -27.79
C GLN A 498 -32.34 12.06 -27.01
N ASP A 499 -33.26 11.32 -27.64
CA ASP A 499 -33.73 10.03 -27.16
C ASP A 499 -32.62 8.96 -27.16
N THR A 500 -31.53 9.20 -27.90
CA THR A 500 -30.43 8.23 -28.05
C THR A 500 -29.57 8.13 -26.78
N ILE A 501 -29.25 9.21 -26.07
CA ILE A 501 -28.35 9.12 -24.89
C ILE A 501 -29.06 8.46 -23.71
N ALA A 502 -30.26 8.93 -23.39
CA ALA A 502 -31.10 8.33 -22.36
C ALA A 502 -31.47 6.89 -22.75
N GLY A 503 -31.79 6.66 -24.03
CA GLY A 503 -32.04 5.34 -24.58
C GLY A 503 -30.85 4.39 -24.43
N VAL A 504 -29.64 4.81 -24.78
CA VAL A 504 -28.40 4.01 -24.62
C VAL A 504 -28.17 3.65 -23.16
N THR A 505 -28.32 4.62 -22.26
CA THR A 505 -28.12 4.40 -20.82
C THR A 505 -29.15 3.43 -20.28
N ILE A 506 -30.44 3.70 -20.50
CA ILE A 506 -31.54 2.84 -20.03
C ILE A 506 -31.40 1.43 -20.61
N ARG A 507 -31.14 1.28 -21.92
CA ARG A 507 -30.95 -0.03 -22.56
C ARG A 507 -29.77 -0.78 -21.96
N GLY A 508 -28.62 -0.12 -21.77
CA GLY A 508 -27.43 -0.73 -21.19
C GLY A 508 -27.66 -1.21 -19.75
N PHE A 509 -28.26 -0.38 -18.91
CA PHE A 509 -28.59 -0.74 -17.52
C PHE A 509 -29.68 -1.81 -17.43
N SER A 510 -30.76 -1.71 -18.22
CA SER A 510 -31.83 -2.70 -18.24
C SER A 510 -31.34 -4.06 -18.72
N ALA A 511 -30.49 -4.12 -19.75
CA ALA A 511 -29.88 -5.36 -20.20
C ALA A 511 -29.05 -6.01 -19.08
N ALA A 512 -28.20 -5.24 -18.40
CA ALA A 512 -27.40 -5.73 -17.29
C ALA A 512 -28.25 -6.26 -16.13
N LEU A 513 -29.31 -5.54 -15.74
CA LEU A 513 -30.19 -5.94 -14.65
C LEU A 513 -31.02 -7.18 -14.99
N VAL A 514 -31.61 -7.24 -16.18
CA VAL A 514 -32.43 -8.38 -16.61
C VAL A 514 -31.59 -9.64 -16.72
N VAL A 515 -30.38 -9.55 -17.29
CA VAL A 515 -29.45 -10.70 -17.38
C VAL A 515 -28.98 -11.12 -15.98
N PHE A 516 -28.59 -10.17 -15.13
CA PHE A 516 -28.15 -10.50 -13.77
C PHE A 516 -29.25 -11.17 -12.93
N LEU A 517 -30.45 -10.58 -12.91
CA LEU A 517 -31.59 -11.12 -12.18
C LEU A 517 -32.09 -12.43 -12.79
N GLY A 518 -32.10 -12.55 -14.11
CA GLY A 518 -32.48 -13.77 -14.81
C GLY A 518 -31.54 -14.92 -14.48
N VAL A 519 -30.22 -14.68 -14.44
CA VAL A 519 -29.25 -15.74 -14.13
C VAL A 519 -29.17 -16.03 -12.64
N LYS A 520 -29.11 -15.02 -11.76
CA LYS A 520 -29.09 -15.28 -10.31
C LYS A 520 -30.42 -15.84 -9.81
N GLY A 521 -31.55 -15.35 -10.31
CA GLY A 521 -32.88 -15.89 -10.01
C GLY A 521 -33.11 -17.27 -10.62
N GLY A 522 -32.68 -17.49 -11.86
CA GLY A 522 -32.76 -18.79 -12.53
C GLY A 522 -31.90 -19.86 -11.85
N LEU A 523 -30.66 -19.52 -11.46
CA LEU A 523 -29.79 -20.41 -10.70
C LEU A 523 -30.35 -20.70 -9.29
N ALA A 524 -31.02 -19.74 -8.65
CA ALA A 524 -31.66 -19.98 -7.36
C ALA A 524 -32.82 -20.99 -7.44
N ILE A 525 -33.46 -21.14 -8.60
CA ILE A 525 -34.60 -22.04 -8.82
C ILE A 525 -34.14 -23.40 -9.39
N PHE A 526 -33.22 -23.39 -10.34
CA PHE A 526 -32.84 -24.58 -11.13
C PHE A 526 -31.41 -25.08 -10.89
N GLY A 527 -30.56 -24.29 -10.21
CA GLY A 527 -29.18 -24.66 -9.93
C GLY A 527 -29.04 -25.46 -8.64
N SER A 528 -28.13 -26.43 -8.63
CA SER A 528 -27.58 -26.98 -7.38
C SER A 528 -26.81 -25.87 -6.65
N GLU A 529 -26.93 -25.77 -5.32
CA GLU A 529 -26.46 -24.68 -4.44
C GLU A 529 -24.98 -24.23 -4.58
N THR A 530 -24.18 -24.90 -5.40
CA THR A 530 -22.73 -24.71 -5.53
C THR A 530 -22.26 -24.15 -6.88
N GLY A 531 -23.14 -24.00 -7.87
CA GLY A 531 -22.77 -23.56 -9.22
C GLY A 531 -22.85 -22.04 -9.42
N ASP A 532 -21.75 -21.31 -9.20
CA ASP A 532 -21.67 -19.90 -9.64
C ASP A 532 -21.61 -19.82 -11.17
N ALA A 533 -22.47 -18.98 -11.78
CA ALA A 533 -22.44 -18.72 -13.21
C ALA A 533 -21.07 -18.19 -13.64
N ASN A 534 -20.57 -18.66 -14.79
CA ASN A 534 -19.36 -18.12 -15.38
C ASN A 534 -19.57 -16.62 -15.71
N PRO A 535 -18.88 -15.68 -15.05
CA PRO A 535 -19.07 -14.25 -15.26
C PRO A 535 -18.77 -13.82 -16.70
N TYR A 536 -17.88 -14.52 -17.41
CA TYR A 536 -17.60 -14.22 -18.82
C TYR A 536 -18.80 -14.51 -19.73
N SER A 537 -19.57 -15.57 -19.45
CA SER A 537 -20.79 -15.85 -20.22
C SER A 537 -21.89 -14.83 -19.91
N LEU A 538 -21.95 -14.32 -18.67
CA LEU A 538 -22.84 -13.22 -18.30
C LEU A 538 -22.52 -11.94 -19.05
N LEU A 539 -21.23 -11.57 -19.10
CA LEU A 539 -20.76 -10.39 -19.83
C LEU A 539 -21.09 -10.51 -21.33
N LEU A 540 -20.82 -11.67 -21.94
CA LEU A 540 -21.13 -11.91 -23.35
C LEU A 540 -22.64 -11.84 -23.63
N THR A 541 -23.46 -12.46 -22.78
CA THR A 541 -24.92 -12.44 -22.91
C THR A 541 -25.47 -11.03 -22.75
N CYS A 542 -24.94 -10.25 -21.81
CA CYS A 542 -25.29 -8.85 -21.64
C CYS A 542 -24.87 -7.99 -22.84
N PHE A 543 -23.70 -8.27 -23.45
CA PHE A 543 -23.27 -7.60 -24.67
C PHE A 543 -24.25 -7.85 -25.81
N ALA A 544 -24.52 -9.13 -26.10
CA ALA A 544 -25.44 -9.53 -27.16
C ALA A 544 -26.85 -8.95 -26.91
N GLY A 545 -27.35 -9.04 -25.68
CA GLY A 545 -28.62 -8.45 -25.28
C GLY A 545 -28.66 -6.94 -25.52
N ALA A 546 -27.63 -6.20 -25.12
CA ALA A 546 -27.58 -4.75 -25.34
C ALA A 546 -27.51 -4.38 -26.83
N VAL A 547 -26.68 -5.09 -27.61
CA VAL A 547 -26.48 -4.84 -29.05
C VAL A 547 -27.74 -5.18 -29.86
N PHE A 548 -28.41 -6.30 -29.58
CA PHE A 548 -29.53 -6.80 -30.39
C PHE A 548 -30.93 -6.52 -29.80
N SER A 549 -31.02 -5.96 -28.59
CA SER A 549 -32.30 -5.78 -27.88
C SER A 549 -33.41 -5.18 -28.73
N GLU A 550 -33.14 -4.09 -29.44
CA GLU A 550 -34.16 -3.36 -30.20
C GLU A 550 -34.62 -4.13 -31.46
N ASP A 551 -33.77 -4.96 -32.07
CA ASP A 551 -34.18 -5.80 -33.21
C ASP A 551 -35.08 -6.93 -32.73
N VAL A 552 -34.73 -7.53 -31.59
CA VAL A 552 -35.57 -8.54 -30.94
C VAL A 552 -36.92 -7.95 -30.54
N TRP A 553 -36.94 -6.75 -29.94
CA TRP A 553 -38.18 -6.08 -29.55
C TRP A 553 -39.04 -5.66 -30.74
N MET A 554 -38.44 -5.21 -31.86
CA MET A 554 -39.18 -4.93 -33.10
C MET A 554 -39.80 -6.20 -33.67
N ILE A 555 -39.02 -7.28 -33.82
CA ILE A 555 -39.52 -8.57 -34.30
C ILE A 555 -40.64 -9.10 -33.39
N MET A 556 -40.48 -8.95 -32.06
CA MET A 556 -41.49 -9.40 -31.10
C MET A 556 -42.76 -8.55 -31.17
N ARG A 557 -42.64 -7.23 -31.34
CA ARG A 557 -43.78 -6.32 -31.53
C ARG A 557 -44.55 -6.64 -32.81
N ASP A 558 -43.84 -6.92 -33.90
CA ASP A 558 -44.42 -7.30 -35.18
C ASP A 558 -45.14 -8.65 -35.07
N ARG A 559 -44.52 -9.63 -34.40
CA ARG A 559 -45.12 -10.96 -34.19
C ARG A 559 -46.31 -10.95 -33.22
N LEU A 560 -46.31 -10.07 -32.23
CA LEU A 560 -47.41 -9.94 -31.28
C LEU A 560 -48.57 -9.07 -31.82
N GLY A 561 -48.46 -8.55 -33.05
CA GLY A 561 -49.48 -7.65 -33.62
C GLY A 561 -49.64 -6.33 -32.86
N LEU A 562 -48.68 -5.97 -32.01
CA LEU A 562 -48.68 -4.73 -31.23
C LEU A 562 -48.18 -3.54 -32.06
N GLY A 563 -47.57 -3.80 -33.21
CA GLY A 563 -47.26 -2.81 -34.23
C GLY A 563 -48.52 -2.47 -35.03
N GLY A 564 -49.41 -1.67 -34.45
CA GLY A 564 -50.56 -1.13 -35.19
C GLY A 564 -50.08 -0.45 -36.48
N THR A 565 -50.62 -0.87 -37.61
CA THR A 565 -50.44 -0.29 -38.94
C THR A 565 -50.90 1.17 -38.96
N ALA A 566 -50.07 2.08 -38.47
CA ALA A 566 -50.24 3.50 -38.66
C ALA A 566 -49.67 3.89 -40.03
N GLY A 567 -50.51 3.75 -41.08
CA GLY A 567 -50.46 4.58 -42.28
C GLY A 567 -49.22 4.46 -43.19
N SER A 568 -49.01 3.30 -43.81
CA SER A 568 -48.40 3.24 -45.14
C SER A 568 -49.49 2.87 -46.14
N THR A 569 -50.37 3.83 -46.42
CA THR A 569 -51.24 3.79 -47.59
C THR A 569 -50.36 4.10 -48.79
N SER A 570 -49.71 3.08 -49.36
CA SER A 570 -49.12 3.17 -50.67
C SER A 570 -50.27 3.41 -51.67
N ASN A 571 -50.48 4.67 -52.04
CA ASN A 571 -51.27 5.03 -53.22
C ASN A 571 -50.55 4.50 -54.46
N THR A 572 -50.81 3.23 -54.77
CA THR A 572 -50.59 2.65 -56.09
C THR A 572 -51.88 2.87 -56.88
N SER A 573 -52.15 4.13 -57.25
CA SER A 573 -53.21 4.43 -58.20
C SER A 573 -52.68 4.17 -59.61
N SER A 574 -53.04 2.98 -60.09
CA SER A 574 -53.18 2.62 -61.50
C SER A 574 -53.79 3.78 -62.31
N SER A 575 -53.03 4.36 -63.23
CA SER A 575 -53.56 5.06 -64.40
C SER A 575 -53.28 4.22 -65.64
N LYS A 576 -54.24 3.35 -65.97
CA LYS A 576 -54.48 2.92 -67.35
C LYS A 576 -54.97 4.13 -68.13
N GLN A 577 -54.31 4.48 -69.23
CA GLN A 577 -54.93 5.22 -70.32
C GLN A 577 -54.30 4.75 -71.64
N GLU A 578 -55.15 4.12 -72.45
CA GLU A 578 -55.01 3.81 -73.88
C GLU A 578 -54.53 5.07 -74.64
N GLU A 579 -53.48 4.96 -75.46
CA GLU A 579 -53.53 4.67 -76.90
C GLU A 579 -54.21 5.78 -77.72
N GLU A 580 -53.41 6.72 -78.25
CA GLU A 580 -53.63 7.21 -79.62
C GLU A 580 -52.31 7.67 -80.26
N ASP A 581 -52.21 7.27 -81.52
CA ASP A 581 -51.13 7.28 -82.48
C ASP A 581 -50.81 8.68 -83.02
N THR A 582 -49.54 8.94 -83.34
CA THR A 582 -49.08 9.55 -84.61
C THR A 582 -47.57 9.80 -84.52
N GLY A 583 -46.84 9.10 -85.37
CA GLY A 583 -45.39 9.18 -85.46
C GLY A 583 -44.85 10.46 -86.11
N ASN A 584 -43.55 10.70 -85.91
CA ASN A 584 -42.64 11.01 -87.01
C ASN A 584 -41.15 10.91 -86.57
N THR A 585 -40.42 10.06 -87.29
CA THR A 585 -39.03 10.23 -87.78
C THR A 585 -37.90 10.77 -86.87
N SER A 586 -37.04 9.86 -86.41
CA SER A 586 -35.61 9.62 -86.80
C SER A 586 -34.63 10.82 -87.00
N PRO A 587 -33.29 10.61 -86.99
CA PRO A 587 -32.42 10.06 -85.93
C PRO A 587 -31.15 10.93 -85.71
N ALA A 588 -30.35 10.62 -84.67
CA ALA A 588 -28.87 10.59 -84.66
C ALA A 588 -28.28 10.96 -83.29
N GLY A 589 -27.24 10.21 -82.87
CA GLY A 589 -26.12 10.85 -82.15
C GLY A 589 -25.63 10.20 -80.86
N THR A 590 -24.85 9.12 -81.00
CA THR A 590 -23.52 8.90 -80.36
C THR A 590 -23.29 9.10 -78.84
N ALA A 591 -23.03 7.95 -78.21
CA ALA A 591 -21.87 7.57 -77.38
C ALA A 591 -21.72 8.01 -75.90
N PRO A 592 -21.18 7.12 -75.04
CA PRO A 592 -21.04 7.32 -73.58
C PRO A 592 -19.63 7.76 -73.16
N LYS A 593 -19.49 8.26 -71.93
CA LYS A 593 -18.20 8.27 -71.21
C LYS A 593 -18.36 7.90 -69.73
N ILE A 594 -17.68 6.80 -69.41
CA ILE A 594 -16.86 6.43 -68.23
C ILE A 594 -17.20 7.13 -66.92
#